data_AF-A0A497KV90-F1
#
_entry.id   AF-A0A497KV90-F1
#
_cell.length_a   1.000
_cell.length_b   1.000
_cell.length_c   1.000
_cell.angle_alpha   90.00
_cell.angle_beta   90.00
_cell.angle_gamma   90.00
#
_symmetry.space_group_name_H-M   'P 1'
#
loop_
_entity.id
_entity.type
_entity.pdbx_description
1 polymer ?
#
loop_
_entity_poly.entity_id
_entity_poly.type
_entity_poly.pdbx_seq_one_letter_code
_entity_poly.pdbx_strand_id
1 'polypeptide(L)'
;MSVTYKTGCPVCGNPEITINQVSQDIPHFGPAIILSILCPSCGFKDNDVILVKTQEPKTYSLKVETLEDLKAKIVRSSTCLVKIPELGVEIKPGPASQGFITNVEGLLERVEEALKALTMDKNVRNKCSEFFFKLQLAKEGKKSFTVILKDPSGNSAIIPSQEGKVKVKRMSKKEVEALQKF
;
A
#
# COMPACT_ATOMS: atom_id res chain seq x y z
N MET A 1 -9.85 7.64 20.17
CA MET A 1 -9.62 6.83 21.39
C MET A 1 -8.37 6.00 21.17
N SER A 2 -7.42 5.99 22.12
CA SER A 2 -6.19 5.21 22.03
C SER A 2 -6.18 4.10 23.08
N VAL A 3 -5.75 2.90 22.69
CA VAL A 3 -5.59 1.75 23.57
C VAL A 3 -4.21 1.16 23.34
N THR A 4 -3.57 0.68 24.41
CA THR A 4 -2.24 0.08 24.35
C THR A 4 -2.31 -1.35 24.88
N TYR A 5 -1.77 -2.29 24.12
CA TYR A 5 -1.71 -3.71 24.48
C TYR A 5 -0.25 -4.16 24.65
N LYS A 6 -0.02 -5.13 25.53
CA LYS A 6 1.28 -5.80 25.66
C LYS A 6 1.18 -7.24 25.14
N THR A 7 2.18 -7.68 24.38
CA THR A 7 2.29 -9.06 23.89
C THR A 7 3.75 -9.44 23.65
N GLY A 8 4.01 -10.70 23.26
CA GLY A 8 5.33 -11.19 22.87
C GLY A 8 5.74 -10.79 21.45
N CYS A 9 7.02 -10.50 21.24
CA CYS A 9 7.57 -10.19 19.93
C CYS A 9 7.56 -11.44 19.04
N PRO A 10 6.94 -11.40 17.84
CA PRO A 10 6.93 -12.55 16.95
C PRO A 10 8.30 -12.86 16.33
N VAL A 11 9.26 -11.93 16.42
CA VAL A 11 10.61 -12.06 15.82
C VAL A 11 11.65 -12.56 16.82
N CYS A 12 11.73 -11.95 18.01
CA CYS A 12 12.78 -12.27 18.99
C CYS A 12 12.26 -12.87 20.30
N GLY A 13 10.95 -13.02 20.46
CA GLY A 13 10.35 -13.58 21.67
C GLY A 13 10.35 -12.68 22.90
N ASN A 14 10.77 -11.40 22.80
CA ASN A 14 10.64 -10.45 23.92
C ASN A 14 9.18 -10.41 24.40
N PRO A 15 8.88 -10.74 25.67
CA PRO A 15 7.52 -10.89 26.17
C PRO A 15 6.73 -9.58 26.32
N GLU A 16 7.41 -8.42 26.25
CA GLU A 16 6.80 -7.12 26.53
C GLU A 16 6.94 -6.13 25.35
N ILE A 17 6.50 -6.51 24.15
CA ILE A 17 6.29 -5.53 23.08
C ILE A 17 4.95 -4.83 23.25
N THR A 18 4.91 -3.57 22.81
CA THR A 18 3.73 -2.71 22.91
C THR A 18 3.07 -2.55 21.54
N ILE A 19 1.76 -2.78 21.48
CA ILE A 19 0.91 -2.47 20.34
C ILE A 19 0.09 -1.24 20.70
N ASN A 20 0.27 -0.16 19.96
CA ASN A 20 -0.53 1.05 20.09
C ASN A 20 -1.65 1.02 19.06
N GLN A 21 -2.88 1.13 19.53
CA GLN A 21 -4.07 1.23 18.71
C GLN A 21 -4.69 2.61 18.85
N VAL A 22 -4.92 3.29 17.73
CA VAL A 22 -5.63 4.57 17.69
C VAL A 22 -6.85 4.42 16.79
N SER A 23 -8.04 4.58 17.37
CA SER A 23 -9.30 4.66 16.64
C SER A 23 -9.66 6.12 16.39
N GLN A 24 -9.82 6.48 15.12
CA GLN A 24 -10.15 7.84 14.68
C GLN A 24 -10.95 7.83 13.37
N ASP A 25 -11.68 8.90 13.10
CA ASP A 25 -12.29 9.13 11.79
C ASP A 25 -11.30 9.88 10.90
N ILE A 26 -10.85 9.26 9.81
CA ILE A 26 -9.90 9.85 8.88
C ILE A 26 -10.69 10.60 7.81
N PRO A 27 -10.44 11.90 7.58
CA PRO A 27 -11.09 12.66 6.52
C PRO A 27 -11.07 11.91 5.19
N HIS A 28 -12.21 11.86 4.52
CA HIS A 28 -12.45 11.14 3.26
C HIS A 28 -12.47 9.59 3.32
N PHE A 29 -11.99 8.97 4.40
CA PHE A 29 -11.90 7.50 4.53
C PHE A 29 -12.80 6.94 5.64
N GLY A 30 -13.24 7.78 6.58
CA GLY A 30 -14.15 7.40 7.65
C GLY A 30 -13.44 6.74 8.84
N PRO A 31 -14.19 6.00 9.67
CA PRO A 31 -13.65 5.35 10.86
C PRO A 31 -12.56 4.34 10.52
N ALA A 32 -11.39 4.52 11.13
CA ALA A 32 -10.21 3.69 10.96
C ALA A 32 -9.57 3.34 12.30
N ILE A 33 -8.89 2.21 12.30
CA ILE A 33 -8.03 1.75 13.39
C ILE A 33 -6.60 1.76 12.86
N ILE A 34 -5.75 2.53 13.51
CA ILE A 34 -4.31 2.59 13.22
C ILE A 34 -3.61 1.75 14.28
N LEU A 35 -2.85 0.76 13.85
CA LEU A 35 -2.02 -0.10 14.69
C LEU A 35 -0.56 0.22 14.44
N SER A 36 0.21 0.38 15.53
CA SER A 36 1.65 0.61 15.48
C SER A 36 2.36 -0.25 16.52
N ILE A 37 3.36 -1.00 16.07
CA ILE A 37 4.18 -1.92 16.88
C ILE A 37 5.65 -1.55 16.68
N LEU A 38 6.39 -1.47 17.79
CA LEU A 38 7.85 -1.35 17.78
C LEU A 38 8.43 -2.21 18.91
N CYS A 39 9.29 -3.16 18.55
CA CYS A 39 10.05 -3.95 19.52
C CYS A 39 11.35 -3.21 19.87
N PRO A 40 11.55 -2.80 21.14
CA PRO A 40 12.76 -2.08 21.54
C PRO A 40 14.01 -2.98 21.53
N SER A 41 13.84 -4.30 21.58
CA SER A 41 14.97 -5.25 21.66
C SER A 41 15.58 -5.60 20.31
N CYS A 42 14.76 -5.84 19.27
CA CYS A 42 15.24 -6.26 17.96
C CYS A 42 14.91 -5.27 16.82
N GLY A 43 14.19 -4.18 17.12
CA GLY A 43 13.79 -3.19 16.12
C GLY A 43 12.67 -3.63 15.18
N PHE A 44 12.02 -4.78 15.42
CA PHE A 44 10.83 -5.18 14.67
C PHE A 44 9.78 -4.07 14.73
N LYS A 45 9.27 -3.65 13.57
CA LYS A 45 8.24 -2.62 13.44
C LYS A 45 7.12 -3.13 12.54
N ASP A 46 5.89 -2.79 12.89
CA ASP A 46 4.70 -3.11 12.10
C ASP A 46 3.70 -1.95 12.21
N ASN A 47 3.11 -1.55 11.09
CA ASN A 47 2.10 -0.50 11.06
C ASN A 47 0.98 -0.91 10.11
N ASP A 48 -0.26 -0.81 10.57
CA ASP A 48 -1.43 -1.17 9.79
C ASP A 48 -2.55 -0.15 9.96
N VAL A 49 -3.30 0.09 8.89
CA VAL A 49 -4.47 0.96 8.86
C VAL A 49 -5.67 0.14 8.39
N ILE A 50 -6.60 -0.09 9.31
CA ILE A 50 -7.80 -0.89 9.08
C ILE A 50 -9.00 0.04 9.02
N LEU A 51 -9.64 0.15 7.85
CA LEU A 51 -10.93 0.84 7.74
C LEU A 51 -12.04 -0.06 8.28
N VAL A 52 -12.86 0.48 9.19
CA VAL A 52 -13.86 -0.29 9.93
C VAL A 52 -15.09 -0.61 9.08
N LYS A 53 -15.40 0.25 8.12
CA LYS A 53 -16.54 0.06 7.22
C LYS A 53 -16.18 -0.99 6.17
N THR A 54 -17.12 -1.85 5.80
CA THR A 54 -17.03 -2.63 4.56
C THR A 54 -17.77 -1.88 3.47
N GLN A 55 -17.16 -1.78 2.29
CA GLN A 55 -17.75 -1.10 1.15
C GLN A 55 -17.88 -2.06 -0.03
N GLU A 56 -18.52 -1.58 -1.09
CA GLU A 56 -18.62 -2.36 -2.31
C GLU A 56 -17.24 -2.56 -2.96
N PRO A 57 -16.97 -3.74 -3.54
CA PRO A 57 -15.75 -4.01 -4.28
C PRO A 57 -15.52 -3.01 -5.41
N LYS A 58 -14.38 -2.32 -5.40
CA LYS A 58 -14.06 -1.24 -6.35
C LYS A 58 -12.67 -1.40 -6.93
N THR A 59 -12.56 -0.99 -8.19
CA THR A 59 -11.29 -0.76 -8.87
C THR A 59 -11.12 0.74 -9.10
N TYR A 60 -9.95 1.26 -8.71
CA TYR A 60 -9.53 2.63 -9.00
C TYR A 60 -8.40 2.58 -10.02
N SER A 61 -8.42 3.53 -10.96
CA SER A 61 -7.35 3.70 -11.94
C SER A 61 -7.02 5.18 -12.08
N LEU A 62 -5.74 5.51 -11.86
CA LEU A 62 -5.19 6.85 -12.03
C LEU A 62 -4.07 6.78 -13.07
N LYS A 63 -4.20 7.56 -14.14
CA LYS A 63 -3.10 7.79 -15.07
C LYS A 63 -2.26 8.94 -14.54
N VAL A 64 -0.98 8.68 -14.28
CA VAL A 64 -0.01 9.63 -13.76
C VAL A 64 0.77 10.18 -14.95
N GLU A 65 0.59 11.47 -15.24
CA GLU A 65 1.21 12.14 -16.39
C GLU A 65 2.03 13.36 -15.97
N THR A 66 1.77 13.90 -14.80
CA THR A 66 2.40 15.12 -14.28
C THR A 66 2.95 14.92 -12.87
N LEU A 67 3.85 15.80 -12.44
CA LEU A 67 4.34 15.82 -11.06
C LEU A 67 3.22 16.05 -10.03
N GLU A 68 2.15 16.76 -10.41
CA GLU A 68 1.01 17.00 -9.53
C GLU A 68 0.23 15.70 -9.25
N ASP A 69 0.19 14.79 -10.23
CA ASP A 69 -0.45 13.47 -10.07
C ASP A 69 0.29 12.59 -9.07
N LEU A 70 1.61 12.81 -8.88
CA LEU A 70 2.39 12.09 -7.87
C LEU A 70 1.94 12.40 -6.43
N LYS A 71 1.29 13.55 -6.22
CA LYS A 71 0.75 13.96 -4.92
C LYS A 71 -0.60 13.34 -4.60
N ALA A 72 -1.26 12.69 -5.57
CA ALA A 72 -2.54 12.03 -5.37
C ALA A 72 -2.44 11.06 -4.18
N LYS A 73 -3.38 11.17 -3.23
CA LYS A 73 -3.38 10.31 -2.04
C LYS A 73 -3.85 8.92 -2.41
N ILE A 74 -3.18 7.93 -1.85
CA ILE A 74 -3.48 6.52 -1.96
C ILE A 74 -3.84 6.03 -0.57
N VAL A 75 -5.01 5.41 -0.47
CA VAL A 75 -5.36 4.56 0.66
C VAL A 75 -5.46 3.15 0.13
N ARG A 76 -4.62 2.29 0.70
CA ARG A 76 -4.56 0.88 0.40
C ARG A 76 -5.05 0.12 1.63
N SER A 77 -5.98 -0.80 1.46
CA SER A 77 -6.31 -1.80 2.48
C SER A 77 -5.40 -3.03 2.37
N SER A 78 -5.37 -3.86 3.42
CA SER A 78 -4.63 -5.13 3.42
C SER A 78 -5.09 -6.12 2.34
N THR A 79 -6.35 -6.03 1.89
CA THR A 79 -6.92 -6.87 0.83
C THR A 79 -6.69 -6.34 -0.58
N CYS A 80 -6.14 -5.13 -0.72
CA CYS A 80 -5.99 -4.49 -2.01
C CYS A 80 -4.79 -5.00 -2.79
N LEU A 81 -5.06 -5.34 -4.05
CA LEU A 81 -4.07 -5.54 -5.10
C LEU A 81 -3.66 -4.19 -5.70
N VAL A 82 -2.37 -3.93 -5.79
CA VAL A 82 -1.81 -2.74 -6.46
C VAL A 82 -1.13 -3.19 -7.75
N LYS A 83 -1.39 -2.48 -8.86
CA LYS A 83 -0.70 -2.70 -10.13
C LYS A 83 -0.17 -1.40 -10.72
N ILE A 84 1.04 -1.46 -11.26
CA ILE A 84 1.61 -0.44 -12.16
C ILE A 84 2.13 -1.17 -13.41
N PRO A 85 1.26 -1.43 -14.41
CA PRO A 85 1.59 -2.28 -15.55
C PRO A 85 2.84 -1.82 -16.32
N GLU A 86 3.00 -0.52 -16.51
CA GLU A 86 4.11 0.08 -17.27
C GLU A 86 5.48 -0.08 -16.58
N LEU A 87 5.46 -0.33 -15.26
CA LEU A 87 6.64 -0.67 -14.47
C LEU A 87 6.76 -2.17 -14.20
N GLY A 88 5.76 -2.98 -14.57
CA GLY A 88 5.73 -4.41 -14.23
C GLY A 88 5.53 -4.68 -12.74
N VAL A 89 4.94 -3.74 -12.00
CA VAL A 89 4.72 -3.89 -10.56
C VAL A 89 3.34 -4.50 -10.30
N GLU A 90 3.32 -5.55 -9.50
CA GLU A 90 2.10 -6.17 -8.98
C GLU A 90 2.31 -6.53 -7.50
N ILE A 91 1.57 -5.88 -6.60
CA ILE A 91 1.59 -6.14 -5.16
C ILE A 91 0.28 -6.83 -4.80
N LYS A 92 0.35 -8.12 -4.51
CA LYS A 92 -0.81 -8.92 -4.11
C LYS A 92 -1.08 -8.79 -2.62
N PRO A 93 -2.36 -8.88 -2.19
CA PRO A 93 -2.66 -9.12 -0.79
C PRO A 93 -2.11 -10.48 -0.34
N GLY A 94 -1.92 -10.64 0.96
CA GLY A 94 -1.44 -11.87 1.60
C GLY A 94 -1.45 -11.73 3.12
N PRO A 95 -1.07 -12.77 3.87
CA PRO A 95 -1.23 -12.80 5.34
C PRO A 95 -0.54 -11.66 6.09
N ALA A 96 0.58 -11.16 5.55
CA ALA A 96 1.34 -10.05 6.11
C ALA A 96 1.06 -8.69 5.41
N SER A 97 -0.01 -8.60 4.61
CA SER A 97 -0.36 -7.33 3.95
C SER A 97 -0.97 -6.35 4.93
N GLN A 98 -0.41 -5.14 4.95
CA GLN A 98 -0.92 -4.02 5.74
C GLN A 98 -1.67 -3.04 4.84
N GLY A 99 -2.68 -2.41 5.42
CA GLY A 99 -3.23 -1.16 4.94
C GLY A 99 -2.36 0.03 5.31
N PHE A 100 -2.36 1.05 4.45
CA PHE A 100 -1.61 2.27 4.68
C PHE A 100 -2.20 3.46 3.91
N ILE A 101 -1.84 4.66 4.35
CA ILE A 101 -2.16 5.92 3.68
C ILE A 101 -0.85 6.54 3.21
N THR A 102 -0.81 6.94 1.94
CA THR A 102 0.36 7.55 1.30
C THR A 102 -0.07 8.45 0.14
N ASN A 103 0.87 8.95 -0.65
CA ASN A 103 0.67 9.44 -2.01
C ASN A 103 1.30 8.48 -3.05
N VAL A 104 1.10 8.75 -4.34
CA VAL A 104 1.70 7.96 -5.44
C VAL A 104 3.23 7.92 -5.31
N GLU A 105 3.88 9.04 -4.99
CA GLU A 105 5.33 9.09 -4.74
C GLU A 105 5.75 8.08 -3.66
N GLY A 106 5.14 8.13 -2.47
CA GLY A 106 5.45 7.22 -1.37
C GLY A 106 5.02 5.77 -1.64
N LEU A 107 4.15 5.51 -2.63
CA LEU A 107 3.92 4.15 -3.12
C LEU A 107 5.11 3.67 -3.96
N LEU A 108 5.66 4.51 -4.85
CA LEU A 108 6.85 4.17 -5.63
C LEU A 108 8.07 3.95 -4.73
N GLU A 109 8.23 4.75 -3.67
CA GLU A 109 9.29 4.55 -2.67
C GLU A 109 9.17 3.20 -1.97
N ARG A 110 7.97 2.80 -1.54
CA ARG A 110 7.74 1.48 -0.94
C ARG A 110 8.10 0.34 -1.90
N VAL A 111 7.79 0.50 -3.19
CA VAL A 111 8.19 -0.47 -4.24
C VAL A 111 9.72 -0.54 -4.35
N GLU A 112 10.39 0.61 -4.32
CA GLU A 112 11.85 0.70 -4.35
C GLU A 112 12.50 0.01 -3.15
N GLU A 113 11.99 0.26 -1.94
CA GLU A 113 12.47 -0.33 -0.69
C GLU A 113 12.32 -1.86 -0.68
N ALA A 114 11.16 -2.36 -1.10
CA ALA A 114 10.90 -3.80 -1.20
C ALA A 114 11.88 -4.49 -2.16
N LEU A 115 12.19 -3.85 -3.29
CA LEU A 115 13.16 -4.39 -4.24
C LEU A 115 14.60 -4.31 -3.72
N LYS A 116 14.97 -3.20 -3.06
CA LYS A 116 16.30 -3.08 -2.43
C LYS A 116 16.56 -4.22 -1.45
N ALA A 117 15.57 -4.58 -0.62
CA ALA A 117 15.68 -5.70 0.30
C ALA A 117 15.91 -7.05 -0.42
N LEU A 118 15.32 -7.26 -1.60
CA LEU A 118 15.52 -8.46 -2.41
C LEU A 118 16.87 -8.48 -3.16
N THR A 119 17.43 -7.31 -3.47
CA THR A 119 18.68 -7.17 -4.26
C THR A 119 19.96 -7.07 -3.44
N MET A 120 19.96 -7.55 -2.19
CA MET A 120 21.18 -7.64 -1.38
C MET A 120 22.26 -8.52 -2.03
N ASP A 121 21.87 -9.41 -2.95
CA ASP A 121 22.78 -10.17 -3.82
C ASP A 121 23.15 -9.39 -5.10
N LYS A 122 24.45 -9.21 -5.36
CA LYS A 122 25.00 -8.47 -6.50
C LYS A 122 24.53 -9.01 -7.87
N ASN A 123 24.25 -10.31 -7.98
CA ASN A 123 23.81 -10.92 -9.24
C ASN A 123 22.37 -10.53 -9.60
N VAL A 124 21.52 -10.28 -8.61
CA VAL A 124 20.14 -9.83 -8.80
C VAL A 124 20.12 -8.34 -9.14
N ARG A 125 21.04 -7.55 -8.57
CA ARG A 125 21.12 -6.10 -8.78
C ARG A 125 21.28 -5.69 -10.24
N ASN A 126 22.11 -6.40 -11.03
CA ASN A 126 22.29 -6.10 -12.45
C ASN A 126 21.01 -6.37 -13.26
N LYS A 127 20.26 -7.42 -12.91
CA LYS A 127 18.96 -7.73 -13.55
C LYS A 127 17.87 -6.71 -13.20
N CYS A 128 17.97 -6.05 -12.05
CA CYS A 128 17.02 -5.03 -11.61
C CYS A 128 17.39 -3.60 -12.05
N SER A 129 18.55 -3.38 -12.68
CA SER A 129 19.04 -2.05 -13.05
C SER A 129 18.05 -1.29 -13.96
N GLU A 130 17.51 -1.96 -14.98
CA GLU A 130 16.50 -1.38 -15.89
C GLU A 130 15.21 -1.01 -15.15
N PHE A 131 14.79 -1.83 -14.17
CA PHE A 131 13.64 -1.54 -13.34
C PHE A 131 13.86 -0.28 -12.50
N PHE A 132 15.00 -0.17 -11.80
CA PHE A 132 15.33 1.01 -11.01
C PHE A 132 15.38 2.27 -11.87
N PHE A 133 15.89 2.17 -13.10
CA PHE A 133 15.87 3.27 -14.05
C PHE A 133 14.44 3.70 -14.42
N LYS A 134 13.56 2.75 -14.78
CA LYS A 134 12.15 3.04 -15.08
C LYS A 134 11.42 3.64 -13.87
N LEU A 135 11.68 3.13 -12.67
CA LEU A 135 11.11 3.62 -11.43
C LEU A 135 11.56 5.05 -11.14
N GLN A 136 12.84 5.35 -11.34
CA GLN A 136 13.37 6.70 -11.15
C GLN A 136 12.73 7.70 -12.11
N LEU A 137 12.58 7.35 -13.40
CA LEU A 137 11.87 8.19 -14.36
C LEU A 137 10.41 8.43 -13.98
N ALA A 138 9.74 7.43 -13.39
CA ALA A 138 8.39 7.56 -12.87
C ALA A 138 8.32 8.52 -11.66
N LYS A 139 9.26 8.41 -10.72
CA LYS A 139 9.37 9.31 -9.55
C LYS A 139 9.65 10.77 -9.96
N GLU A 140 10.40 10.98 -11.04
CA GLU A 140 10.69 12.30 -11.60
C GLU A 140 9.57 12.85 -12.51
N GLY A 141 8.47 12.12 -12.70
CA GLY A 141 7.38 12.51 -13.61
C GLY A 141 7.76 12.51 -15.10
N LYS A 142 8.92 11.94 -15.46
CA LYS A 142 9.42 11.85 -16.85
C LYS A 142 8.86 10.65 -17.61
N LYS A 143 8.22 9.71 -16.91
CA LYS A 143 7.56 8.55 -17.49
C LYS A 143 6.13 8.48 -16.99
N SER A 144 5.18 8.44 -17.90
CA SER A 144 3.76 8.24 -17.56
C SER A 144 3.49 6.77 -17.24
N PHE A 145 2.62 6.52 -16.27
CA PHE A 145 2.22 5.18 -15.84
C PHE A 145 0.82 5.20 -15.23
N THR A 146 0.23 4.03 -15.03
CA THR A 146 -1.11 3.90 -14.47
C THR A 146 -1.05 3.17 -13.14
N VAL A 147 -1.55 3.80 -12.07
CA VAL A 147 -1.77 3.14 -10.79
C VAL A 147 -3.16 2.54 -10.78
N ILE A 148 -3.26 1.23 -10.53
CA ILE A 148 -4.52 0.51 -10.43
C ILE A 148 -4.62 -0.13 -9.04
N LEU A 149 -5.69 0.19 -8.31
CA LEU A 149 -6.05 -0.46 -7.07
C LEU A 149 -7.27 -1.34 -7.32
N LYS A 150 -7.19 -2.64 -6.99
CA LYS A 150 -8.35 -3.53 -6.98
C LYS A 150 -8.57 -4.03 -5.56
N ASP A 151 -9.68 -3.62 -4.96
CA ASP A 151 -9.96 -3.96 -3.57
C ASP A 151 -11.30 -4.70 -3.42
N PRO A 152 -11.27 -6.00 -3.08
CA PRO A 152 -12.49 -6.77 -2.84
C PRO A 152 -13.24 -6.33 -1.58
N SER A 153 -12.61 -5.65 -0.62
CA SER A 153 -13.31 -5.11 0.57
C SER A 153 -13.86 -3.69 0.38
N GLY A 154 -13.49 -3.04 -0.74
CA GLY A 154 -13.91 -1.68 -1.06
C GLY A 154 -13.25 -0.57 -0.23
N ASN A 155 -12.25 -0.91 0.58
CA ASN A 155 -11.62 -0.02 1.57
C ASN A 155 -10.36 0.69 1.09
N SER A 156 -10.09 0.63 -0.21
CA SER A 156 -9.02 1.37 -0.85
C SER A 156 -9.60 2.52 -1.67
N ALA A 157 -8.80 3.54 -1.91
CA ALA A 157 -9.18 4.68 -2.70
C ALA A 157 -7.96 5.43 -3.23
N ILE A 158 -8.17 6.16 -4.33
CA ILE A 158 -7.24 7.17 -4.84
C ILE A 158 -7.96 8.51 -4.80
N ILE A 159 -7.40 9.48 -4.09
CA ILE A 159 -7.87 10.87 -4.10
C ILE A 159 -6.91 11.64 -5.01
N PRO A 160 -7.36 12.07 -6.20
CA PRO A 160 -6.49 12.80 -7.09
C PRO A 160 -6.24 14.22 -6.59
N SER A 161 -5.09 14.79 -6.94
CA SER A 161 -4.81 16.21 -6.76
C SER A 161 -5.68 17.09 -7.66
N GLN A 162 -6.23 16.52 -8.75
CA GLN A 162 -7.10 17.18 -9.72
C GLN A 162 -8.38 16.37 -9.94
N GLU A 163 -9.52 17.02 -9.86
CA GLU A 163 -10.82 16.36 -10.01
C GLU A 163 -10.98 15.72 -11.41
N GLY A 164 -11.65 14.57 -11.48
CA GLY A 164 -11.91 13.88 -12.76
C GLY A 164 -10.79 12.97 -13.30
N LYS A 165 -9.60 12.93 -12.69
CA LYS A 165 -8.50 12.05 -13.16
C LYS A 165 -8.62 10.57 -12.76
N VAL A 166 -9.38 10.25 -11.72
CA VAL A 166 -9.52 8.88 -11.23
C VAL A 166 -10.75 8.23 -11.85
N LYS A 167 -10.54 7.09 -12.50
CA LYS A 167 -11.63 6.22 -12.97
C LYS A 167 -11.96 5.21 -11.89
N VAL A 168 -13.23 5.16 -11.49
CA VAL A 168 -13.74 4.20 -10.50
C VAL A 168 -14.69 3.23 -11.18
N LYS A 169 -14.51 1.94 -10.97
CA LYS A 169 -15.36 0.88 -11.52
C LYS A 169 -15.72 -0.12 -10.42
N ARG A 170 -16.98 -0.57 -10.37
CA ARG A 170 -17.40 -1.70 -9.53
C ARG A 170 -16.79 -3.00 -10.04
N MET A 171 -16.28 -3.84 -9.14
CA MET A 171 -15.70 -5.13 -9.52
C MET A 171 -16.78 -6.17 -9.80
N SER A 172 -16.50 -7.07 -10.74
CA SER A 172 -17.35 -8.24 -10.97
C SER A 172 -17.13 -9.33 -9.91
N LYS A 173 -18.12 -10.22 -9.71
CA LYS A 173 -17.99 -11.35 -8.78
C LYS A 173 -16.75 -12.21 -9.05
N LYS A 174 -16.48 -12.52 -10.33
CA LYS A 174 -15.30 -13.29 -10.75
C LYS A 174 -13.97 -12.62 -10.35
N GLU A 175 -13.88 -11.30 -10.45
CA GLU A 175 -12.68 -10.56 -10.04
C GLU A 175 -12.49 -10.57 -8.53
N VAL A 176 -13.58 -10.49 -7.76
CA VAL A 176 -13.55 -10.55 -6.29
C VAL A 176 -13.09 -11.94 -5.84
N GLU A 177 -13.71 -12.99 -6.37
CA GLU A 177 -13.35 -14.39 -6.07
C GLU A 177 -11.89 -14.70 -6.41
N ALA A 178 -11.35 -14.11 -7.48
CA ALA A 178 -9.95 -14.31 -7.85
C ALA A 178 -8.97 -13.69 -6.83
N LEU A 179 -9.35 -12.58 -6.18
CA LEU A 179 -8.50 -11.90 -5.19
C LEU A 179 -8.64 -12.46 -3.77
N GLN A 180 -9.75 -13.13 -3.47
CA GLN A 180 -9.98 -13.79 -2.18
C GLN A 180 -9.31 -15.17 -2.06
N LYS A 181 -8.61 -15.62 -3.10
CA LYS A 181 -7.89 -16.90 -3.14
C LYS A 181 -6.43 -16.80 -2.67
N PHE A 182 -5.95 -15.60 -2.35
CA PHE A 182 -4.61 -15.34 -1.81
C PHE A 182 -4.67 -15.25 -0.28
#